data_AF-A0A0F9DK05-F1
#
_entry.id   AF-A0A0F9DK05-F1
#
_cell.length_a   1.000
_cell.length_b   1.000
_cell.length_c   1.000
_cell.angle_alpha   90.00
_cell.angle_beta   90.00
_cell.angle_gamma   90.00
#
_symmetry.space_group_name_H-M   'P 1'
#
loop_
_entity.id
_entity.type
_entity.pdbx_description
1 polymer ?
#
loop_
_entity_poly.entity_id
_entity_poly.type
_entity_poly.pdbx_seq_one_letter_code
_entity_poly.pdbx_strand_id
1 'polypeptide(L)'
;HTPLTITGATNATPIVCTTAAHGYAIGDEVYINGGTTQTSINGLWRLQAIPLVTTFSLTGSSGNGVYDASSATCNRVDVPPAIIHAMQLIISDLYMQRETLIINMTPHKLNTVENLLYPYRLWEF
;
A
#
# COMPACT_ATOMS: atom_id res chain seq x y z
N HIS A 1 -1.83 9.03 -5.15
CA HIS A 1 -1.36 8.74 -6.53
C HIS A 1 -2.40 9.27 -7.52
N THR A 2 -2.06 9.56 -8.78
CA THR A 2 -3.08 9.87 -9.80
C THR A 2 -3.87 8.60 -10.14
N PRO A 3 -5.21 8.62 -10.15
CA PRO A 3 -6.01 7.45 -10.52
C PRO A 3 -5.68 6.97 -11.94
N LEU A 4 -5.57 5.65 -12.11
CA LEU A 4 -5.37 5.00 -13.41
C LEU A 4 -6.68 4.44 -13.93
N THR A 5 -6.99 4.67 -15.20
CA THR A 5 -8.14 4.04 -15.85
C THR A 5 -7.84 2.57 -16.16
N ILE A 6 -8.79 1.69 -15.85
CA ILE A 6 -8.73 0.27 -16.21
C ILE A 6 -9.28 0.12 -17.63
N THR A 7 -8.41 -0.26 -18.55
CA THR A 7 -8.73 -0.41 -19.98
C THR A 7 -9.29 -1.80 -20.32
N GLY A 8 -9.05 -2.78 -19.45
CA GLY A 8 -9.57 -4.14 -19.60
C GLY A 8 -9.55 -4.89 -18.28
N ALA A 9 -10.46 -5.86 -18.11
CA ALA A 9 -10.42 -6.81 -17.02
C ALA A 9 -10.94 -8.18 -17.46
N THR A 10 -10.41 -9.25 -16.88
CA THR A 10 -10.84 -10.62 -17.19
C THR A 10 -12.05 -11.03 -16.34
N ASN A 11 -13.00 -11.73 -16.94
CA ASN A 11 -14.06 -12.42 -16.20
C ASN A 11 -13.54 -13.78 -15.67
N ALA A 12 -12.66 -13.75 -14.67
CA ALA A 12 -11.99 -14.92 -14.12
C ALA A 12 -11.78 -14.80 -12.60
N THR A 13 -11.25 -15.87 -12.00
CA THR A 13 -10.91 -15.96 -10.57
C THR A 13 -9.44 -16.37 -10.45
N PRO A 14 -8.50 -15.46 -10.16
CA PRO A 14 -8.68 -14.02 -9.90
C PRO A 14 -8.93 -13.18 -11.16
N ILE A 15 -9.54 -12.01 -10.98
CA ILE A 15 -9.64 -10.96 -11.99
C ILE A 15 -8.25 -10.38 -12.26
N VAL A 16 -7.85 -10.33 -13.53
CA VAL A 16 -6.67 -9.63 -14.03
C VAL A 16 -7.12 -8.32 -14.68
N CYS A 17 -6.59 -7.20 -14.20
CA CYS A 17 -6.86 -5.86 -14.70
C CYS A 17 -5.73 -5.38 -15.60
N THR A 18 -6.07 -4.57 -16.60
CA THR A 18 -5.12 -3.94 -17.54
C THR A 18 -5.24 -2.42 -17.44
N THR A 19 -4.13 -1.73 -17.22
CA THR A 19 -4.03 -0.26 -17.14
C THR A 19 -2.85 0.24 -17.99
N ALA A 20 -2.61 1.56 -17.97
CA ALA A 20 -1.29 2.08 -18.31
C ALA A 20 -0.21 1.57 -17.31
N ALA A 21 1.06 1.86 -17.59
CA ALA A 21 2.16 1.48 -16.70
C ALA A 21 1.92 2.01 -15.27
N HIS A 22 1.80 1.11 -14.30
CA HIS A 22 1.24 1.44 -12.98
C HIS A 22 2.27 1.58 -11.85
N GLY A 23 3.44 0.97 -12.01
CA GLY A 23 4.48 0.93 -10.98
C GLY A 23 4.08 0.23 -9.66
N TYR A 24 2.92 -0.44 -9.62
CA TYR A 24 2.51 -1.28 -8.49
C TYR A 24 3.48 -2.44 -8.22
N ALA A 25 3.50 -2.90 -6.97
CA ALA A 25 4.22 -4.08 -6.51
C ALA A 25 3.24 -5.12 -5.92
N ILE A 26 3.68 -6.38 -5.83
CA ILE A 26 2.89 -7.43 -5.18
C ILE A 26 2.67 -7.04 -3.71
N GLY A 27 1.43 -7.14 -3.24
CA GLY A 27 1.06 -6.75 -1.89
C GLY A 27 0.59 -5.29 -1.73
N ASP A 28 0.72 -4.46 -2.76
CA ASP A 28 0.09 -3.12 -2.77
C ASP A 28 -1.43 -3.26 -2.64
N GLU A 29 -2.05 -2.24 -2.05
CA GLU A 29 -3.50 -2.11 -1.97
C GLU A 29 -4.01 -1.07 -2.96
N VAL A 30 -5.07 -1.41 -3.66
CA VAL A 30 -5.71 -0.55 -4.64
C VAL A 30 -7.20 -0.47 -4.36
N TYR A 31 -7.76 0.72 -4.51
CA TYR A 31 -9.19 0.96 -4.50
C TYR A 31 -9.68 1.13 -5.93
N ILE A 32 -10.64 0.28 -6.33
CA ILE A 32 -11.24 0.30 -7.65
C ILE A 32 -12.71 0.70 -7.55
N ASN A 33 -13.15 1.61 -8.43
CA ASN A 33 -14.54 2.03 -8.53
C ASN A 33 -14.92 2.33 -9.99
N GLY A 34 -16.22 2.23 -10.33
CA GLY A 34 -16.78 2.54 -11.65
C GLY A 34 -16.98 1.32 -12.56
N GLY A 35 -16.70 0.10 -12.11
CA GLY A 35 -17.04 -1.12 -12.83
C GLY A 35 -18.55 -1.29 -12.93
N THR A 36 -19.12 -1.15 -14.13
CA THR A 36 -20.58 -1.15 -14.35
C THR A 36 -21.14 -2.54 -14.67
N THR A 37 -20.50 -3.28 -15.57
CA THR A 37 -20.94 -4.61 -16.03
C THR A 37 -20.24 -5.75 -15.31
N GLN A 38 -18.97 -5.55 -14.91
CA GLN A 38 -18.24 -6.44 -14.01
C GLN A 38 -18.11 -5.78 -12.64
N THR A 39 -19.23 -5.68 -11.92
CA THR A 39 -19.31 -4.95 -10.64
C THR A 39 -18.45 -5.55 -9.53
N SER A 40 -18.10 -6.84 -9.65
CA SER A 40 -17.17 -7.55 -8.75
C SER A 40 -15.75 -6.99 -8.75
N ILE A 41 -15.38 -6.14 -9.72
CA ILE A 41 -14.08 -5.46 -9.74
C ILE A 41 -14.01 -4.31 -8.72
N ASN A 42 -15.16 -3.79 -8.28
CA ASN A 42 -15.20 -2.64 -7.39
C ASN A 42 -14.87 -3.07 -5.96
N GLY A 43 -14.10 -2.23 -5.25
CA GLY A 43 -13.73 -2.46 -3.86
C GLY A 43 -12.26 -2.18 -3.57
N LEU A 44 -11.87 -2.52 -2.34
CA LEU A 44 -10.49 -2.49 -1.90
C LEU A 44 -9.86 -3.86 -2.16
N TRP A 45 -8.72 -3.87 -2.85
CA TRP A 45 -8.05 -5.09 -3.28
C TRP A 45 -6.58 -5.06 -2.95
N ARG A 46 -6.08 -6.20 -2.48
CA ARG A 46 -4.64 -6.46 -2.42
C ARG A 46 -4.17 -7.11 -3.71
N LEU A 47 -3.06 -6.66 -4.27
CA LEU A 47 -2.51 -7.23 -5.50
C LEU A 47 -1.81 -8.57 -5.25
N GLN A 48 -2.24 -9.60 -5.98
CA GLN A 48 -1.71 -10.96 -5.86
C GLN A 48 -0.52 -11.20 -6.78
N ALA A 49 -0.61 -10.75 -8.03
CA ALA A 49 0.43 -10.92 -9.03
C ALA A 49 0.49 -9.69 -9.96
N ILE A 50 1.67 -9.47 -10.54
CA ILE A 50 1.94 -8.42 -11.53
C ILE A 50 2.67 -9.05 -12.71
N PRO A 51 1.93 -9.65 -13.67
CA PRO A 51 2.53 -10.35 -14.80
C PRO A 51 3.31 -9.42 -15.75
N LEU A 52 2.86 -8.17 -15.85
CA LEU A 52 3.41 -7.14 -16.74
C LEU A 52 3.32 -5.78 -16.03
N VAL A 53 4.06 -4.79 -16.53
CA VAL A 53 4.00 -3.39 -16.04
C VAL A 53 2.64 -2.73 -16.22
N THR A 54 1.75 -3.32 -17.03
CA THR A 54 0.40 -2.86 -17.36
C THR A 54 -0.70 -3.77 -16.82
N THR A 55 -0.36 -4.88 -16.15
CA THR A 55 -1.38 -5.84 -15.69
C THR A 55 -1.12 -6.31 -14.26
N PHE A 56 -2.18 -6.45 -13.50
CA PHE A 56 -2.14 -6.95 -12.12
C PHE A 56 -3.39 -7.77 -11.80
N SER A 57 -3.30 -8.69 -10.83
CA SER A 57 -4.44 -9.50 -10.38
C SER A 57 -4.91 -9.15 -8.99
N LEU A 58 -6.23 -9.24 -8.77
CA LEU A 58 -6.89 -8.89 -7.51
C LEU A 58 -7.04 -10.13 -6.63
N THR A 59 -6.47 -10.12 -5.43
CA THR A 59 -6.51 -11.27 -4.50
C THR A 59 -7.94 -11.62 -4.11
N GLY A 60 -8.33 -12.89 -4.26
CA GLY A 60 -9.64 -13.38 -3.82
C GLY A 60 -10.83 -12.86 -4.64
N SER A 61 -10.57 -12.19 -5.77
CA SER A 61 -11.62 -11.69 -6.65
C SER A 61 -12.22 -12.80 -7.51
N SER A 62 -13.49 -12.64 -7.88
CA SER A 62 -14.19 -13.52 -8.82
C SER A 62 -14.99 -12.67 -9.78
N GLY A 63 -14.66 -12.76 -11.07
CA GLY A 63 -15.40 -12.07 -12.12
C GLY A 63 -16.88 -12.47 -12.15
N ASN A 64 -17.75 -11.51 -12.47
CA ASN A 64 -19.20 -11.70 -12.53
C ASN A 64 -19.83 -11.18 -13.83
N GLY A 65 -19.04 -10.96 -14.87
CA GLY A 65 -19.54 -10.39 -16.12
C GLY A 65 -18.43 -9.96 -17.07
N VAL A 66 -18.82 -9.53 -18.26
CA VAL A 66 -17.91 -8.92 -19.25
C VAL A 66 -17.55 -7.52 -18.77
N TYR A 67 -16.26 -7.17 -18.76
CA TYR A 67 -15.82 -5.82 -18.40
C TYR A 67 -16.18 -4.80 -19.50
N ASP A 68 -16.75 -3.67 -19.08
CA ASP A 68 -16.96 -2.49 -19.93
C ASP A 68 -15.68 -1.65 -19.94
N ALA A 69 -15.03 -1.59 -21.09
CA ALA A 69 -13.69 -1.01 -21.21
C ALA A 69 -13.66 0.46 -20.76
N SER A 70 -12.68 0.83 -19.94
CA SER A 70 -12.49 2.21 -19.43
C SER A 70 -13.57 2.72 -18.47
N SER A 71 -14.46 1.85 -17.96
CA SER A 71 -15.50 2.27 -17.02
C SER A 71 -14.97 2.54 -15.61
N ALA A 72 -13.91 1.85 -15.20
CA ALA A 72 -13.40 1.86 -13.84
C ALA A 72 -12.07 2.61 -13.70
N THR A 73 -11.87 3.19 -12.52
CA THR A 73 -10.60 3.82 -12.12
C THR A 73 -10.01 3.07 -10.92
N CYS A 74 -8.69 2.99 -10.89
CA CYS A 74 -7.89 2.32 -9.88
C CYS A 74 -6.98 3.35 -9.21
N ASN A 75 -7.07 3.48 -7.89
CA ASN A 75 -6.18 4.32 -7.11
C ASN A 75 -5.38 3.49 -6.12
N ARG A 76 -4.07 3.71 -6.05
CA ARG A 76 -3.22 3.09 -5.02
C ARG A 76 -3.58 3.69 -3.66
N VAL A 77 -3.75 2.84 -2.66
CA VAL A 77 -3.95 3.25 -1.27
C VAL A 77 -2.58 3.40 -0.63
N ASP A 78 -2.09 4.63 -0.58
CA ASP A 78 -0.80 4.99 0.01
C ASP A 78 -1.01 5.81 1.29
N VAL A 79 -0.14 5.60 2.28
CA VAL A 79 0.00 6.54 3.40
C VAL A 79 0.72 7.79 2.88
N PRO A 80 0.16 9.00 3.03
CA PRO A 80 0.81 10.23 2.59
C PRO A 80 2.22 10.40 3.18
N PRO A 81 3.22 10.90 2.41
CA PRO A 81 4.59 11.07 2.90
C PRO A 81 4.70 11.92 4.18
N ALA A 82 3.82 12.91 4.35
CA ALA A 82 3.78 13.74 5.55
C ALA A 82 3.42 12.95 6.82
N ILE A 83 2.53 11.95 6.72
CA ILE A 83 2.16 11.09 7.85
C ILE A 83 3.33 10.15 8.18
N ILE A 84 3.98 9.60 7.15
CA ILE A 84 5.18 8.77 7.32
C ILE A 84 6.28 9.58 8.04
N HIS A 85 6.54 10.80 7.58
CA HIS A 85 7.56 11.66 8.19
C HIS A 85 7.19 12.05 9.63
N ALA A 86 5.94 12.40 9.91
CA ALA A 86 5.48 12.68 11.26
C ALA A 86 5.66 11.48 12.19
N MET A 87 5.34 10.26 11.73
CA MET A 87 5.59 9.03 12.50
C MET A 87 7.08 8.82 12.77
N GLN A 88 7.95 9.06 11.79
CA GLN A 88 9.40 8.96 11.96
C GLN A 88 9.93 9.98 12.98
N LEU A 89 9.40 11.21 12.98
CA LEU A 89 9.75 12.22 13.97
C LEU A 89 9.29 11.83 15.38
N ILE A 90 8.07 11.32 15.53
CA ILE A 90 7.56 10.83 16.82
C ILE A 90 8.42 9.68 17.36
N ILE A 91 8.80 8.74 16.48
CA ILE A 91 9.72 7.65 16.84
C ILE A 91 11.07 8.24 17.29
N SER A 92 11.60 9.22 16.56
CA SER A 92 12.89 9.84 16.87
C SER A 92 12.87 10.59 18.22
N ASP A 93 11.78 11.30 18.54
CA ASP A 93 11.58 11.93 19.85
C ASP A 93 11.49 10.90 20.99
N LEU A 94 10.78 9.79 20.79
CA LEU A 94 10.75 8.68 21.76
C LEU A 94 12.17 8.17 22.06
N TYR A 95 13.01 8.02 21.04
CA TYR A 95 14.41 7.61 21.19
C TYR A 95 15.25 8.68 21.92
N MET A 96 15.11 9.95 21.55
CA MET A 96 15.85 11.07 22.15
C MET A 96 15.51 11.24 23.65
N GLN A 97 14.24 11.10 24.02
CA GLN A 97 13.79 11.13 25.42
C GLN A 97 14.39 9.99 26.25
N ARG A 98 14.60 8.81 25.66
CA ARG A 98 15.29 7.72 26.35
C ARG A 98 16.77 8.04 26.53
N GLU A 99 17.47 8.51 25.49
CA GLU A 99 18.90 8.89 25.56
C GLU A 99 19.17 9.96 26.63
N THR A 100 18.31 10.98 26.73
CA THR A 100 18.41 12.07 27.73
C THR A 100 18.11 11.62 29.16
N LEU A 101 17.38 10.53 29.38
CA LEU A 101 17.11 9.96 30.70
C LEU A 101 18.21 8.99 31.18
N ILE A 102 19.14 8.58 30.30
CA ILE A 102 20.22 7.61 30.59
C ILE A 102 21.46 8.29 31.20
N ILE A 103 21.44 9.60 31.49
CA ILE A 103 22.60 10.31 32.06
C ILE A 103 23.00 9.75 33.45
N ASN A 104 22.18 8.92 34.12
CA ASN A 104 22.54 8.28 35.40
C ASN A 104 21.92 6.89 35.69
N MET A 105 21.48 6.11 34.70
CA MET A 105 20.97 4.74 34.94
C MET A 105 21.46 3.74 33.89
N THR A 106 21.72 2.49 34.33
CA THR A 106 22.23 1.39 33.49
C THR A 106 21.46 1.24 32.18
N PRO A 107 22.14 1.04 31.03
CA PRO A 107 21.49 0.97 29.73
C PRO A 107 20.45 -0.15 29.70
N HIS A 108 19.18 0.23 29.63
CA HIS A 108 18.08 -0.72 29.51
C HIS A 108 18.12 -1.34 28.11
N LYS A 109 18.07 -2.67 28.04
CA LYS A 109 17.87 -3.40 26.78
C LYS A 109 16.62 -2.84 26.10
N LEU A 110 16.73 -2.38 24.85
CA LEU A 110 15.60 -1.92 24.06
C LEU A 110 14.51 -2.99 24.10
N ASN A 111 13.28 -2.58 24.40
CA ASN A 111 12.16 -3.50 24.38
C ASN A 111 11.91 -3.97 22.93
N THR A 112 11.17 -5.08 22.76
CA THR A 112 10.92 -5.65 21.43
C THR A 112 10.30 -4.64 20.46
N VAL A 113 9.48 -3.71 20.95
CA VAL A 113 8.82 -2.69 20.14
C VAL A 113 9.82 -1.63 19.67
N GLU A 114 10.71 -1.15 20.54
CA GLU A 114 11.76 -0.21 20.18
C GLU A 114 12.66 -0.81 19.10
N ASN A 115 13.13 -2.06 19.26
CA ASN A 115 13.94 -2.72 18.24
C ASN A 115 13.26 -2.78 16.86
N LEU A 116 11.93 -2.90 16.81
CA LEU A 116 11.16 -2.86 15.56
C LEU A 116 11.08 -1.44 14.96
N LEU A 117 11.10 -0.41 15.81
CA LEU A 117 11.06 1.00 15.40
C LEU A 117 12.44 1.59 15.09
N TYR A 118 13.53 0.94 15.53
CA TYR A 118 14.91 1.41 15.36
C TYR A 118 15.30 1.73 13.90
N PRO A 119 14.97 0.89 12.89
CA PRO A 119 15.33 1.19 11.49
C PRO A 119 14.60 2.41 10.92
N TYR A 120 13.52 2.86 11.56
CA TYR A 120 12.71 4.00 11.13
C TYR A 120 13.07 5.31 11.86
N ARG A 121 14.02 5.26 12.79
CA ARG A 121 14.59 6.45 13.43
C ARG A 121 15.36 7.26 12.39
N LEU A 122 15.15 8.57 12.40
CA LEU A 122 15.96 9.49 11.60
C LEU A 122 17.27 9.73 12.34
N TRP A 123 18.37 9.34 11.72
CA TRP A 123 19.72 9.68 12.18
C TRP A 123 20.01 11.08 11.66
N GLU A 124 20.45 11.99 12.54
CA GLU A 124 20.84 13.38 12.20
C GLU A 124 19.73 14.46 12.22
N PHE A 125 18.77 14.34 13.14
CA PHE A 125 18.19 15.52 13.80
C PHE A 125 18.90 15.78 15.12
#